data_AF-A0A968RZL2-F1
#
_entry.id   AF-A0A968RZL2-F1
#
_cell.length_a   1.000
_cell.length_b   1.000
_cell.length_c   1.000
_cell.angle_alpha   90.00
_cell.angle_beta   90.00
_cell.angle_gamma   90.00
#
_symmetry.space_group_name_H-M   'P 1'
#
loop_
_entity.id
_entity.type
_entity.pdbx_description
1 polymer ?
#
loop_
_entity_poly.entity_id
_entity_poly.type
_entity_poly.pdbx_seq_one_letter_code
_entity_poly.pdbx_strand_id
1 'polypeptide(L)'
;MILDELNEKLENIEVDNTYLYFITRVLKPEFKKTSKVMDKFVFNVYQIDVNDEIRQHLYSLTQEQLKYLLKKKTELHEYDVITDDTEQLFTYQMTNKAMSFADVVNKQLKSTPPKIQSLEEIIALEELWAYCVGFFHNEK
;
A
#
# COMPACT_ATOMS: atom_id res chain seq x y z
N MET A 1 6.92 5.22 -19.60
CA MET A 1 7.82 6.16 -18.89
C MET A 1 7.82 5.90 -17.41
N ILE A 2 6.74 6.18 -16.65
CA ILE A 2 6.72 5.93 -15.19
C ILE A 2 6.87 4.44 -14.84
N LEU A 3 6.16 3.54 -15.54
CA LEU A 3 6.22 2.10 -15.26
C LEU A 3 7.58 1.48 -15.66
N ASP A 4 8.20 1.96 -16.74
CA ASP A 4 9.52 1.48 -17.20
C ASP A 4 10.60 1.84 -16.16
N GLU A 5 10.62 3.11 -15.73
CA GLU A 5 11.52 3.60 -14.67
C GLU A 5 11.31 2.84 -13.34
N LEU A 6 10.07 2.48 -13.03
CA LEU A 6 9.75 1.71 -11.82
C LEU A 6 10.28 0.28 -11.93
N ASN A 7 10.19 -0.34 -13.11
CA ASN A 7 10.73 -1.68 -13.35
C ASN A 7 12.26 -1.69 -13.24
N GLU A 8 12.94 -0.73 -13.86
CA GLU A 8 14.39 -0.60 -13.74
C GLU A 8 14.85 -0.41 -12.29
N LYS A 9 14.13 0.41 -11.51
CA LYS A 9 14.44 0.58 -10.08
C LYS A 9 14.24 -0.71 -9.29
N LEU A 10 13.14 -1.43 -9.55
CA LEU A 10 12.83 -2.68 -8.86
C LEU A 10 13.86 -3.78 -9.14
N GLU A 11 14.38 -3.87 -10.36
CA GLU A 11 15.40 -4.86 -10.74
C GLU A 11 16.74 -4.65 -10.02
N ASN A 12 17.00 -3.44 -9.52
CA ASN A 12 18.20 -3.10 -8.75
C ASN A 12 18.00 -3.20 -7.23
N ILE A 13 16.88 -3.76 -6.76
CA ILE A 13 16.59 -3.93 -5.33
C ILE A 13 16.82 -5.38 -4.94
N GLU A 14 17.56 -5.58 -3.85
CA GLU A 14 17.74 -6.91 -3.27
C GLU A 14 16.43 -7.43 -2.66
N VAL A 15 16.21 -8.74 -2.75
CA VAL A 15 14.99 -9.39 -2.23
C VAL A 15 14.81 -9.09 -0.74
N ASP A 16 15.91 -9.04 0.03
CA ASP A 16 15.92 -8.76 1.47
C ASP A 16 15.31 -7.39 1.81
N ASN A 17 15.41 -6.43 0.89
CA ASN A 17 14.82 -5.09 1.03
C ASN A 17 13.35 -5.01 0.56
N THR A 18 12.66 -6.15 0.49
CA THR A 18 11.22 -6.26 0.26
C THR A 18 10.48 -6.38 1.58
N TYR A 19 9.52 -5.48 1.84
CA TYR A 19 8.77 -5.47 3.10
C TYR A 19 7.27 -5.46 2.84
N LEU A 20 6.53 -6.22 3.65
CA LEU A 20 5.07 -6.21 3.64
C LEU A 20 4.55 -5.27 4.74
N TYR A 21 3.58 -4.45 4.39
CA TYR A 21 2.88 -3.58 5.32
C TYR A 21 1.38 -3.83 5.25
N PHE A 22 0.74 -3.84 6.41
CA PHE A 22 -0.71 -3.77 6.50
C PHE A 22 -1.16 -2.39 6.95
N ILE A 23 -2.24 -1.95 6.31
CA ILE A 23 -2.91 -0.70 6.57
C ILE A 23 -4.26 -1.06 7.17
N THR A 24 -4.47 -0.63 8.39
CA THR A 24 -5.73 -0.81 9.11
C THR A 24 -6.44 0.52 9.25
N ARG A 25 -7.72 0.45 9.61
CA ARG A 25 -8.53 1.62 9.87
C ARG A 25 -9.31 1.51 11.17
N VAL A 26 -9.43 2.63 11.86
CA VAL A 26 -10.24 2.79 13.07
C VAL A 26 -11.23 3.92 12.85
N LEU A 27 -12.51 3.68 13.14
CA LEU A 27 -13.53 4.71 13.06
C LEU A 27 -13.32 5.72 14.18
N LYS A 28 -13.23 7.01 13.86
CA LYS A 28 -13.09 8.05 14.87
C LYS A 28 -14.36 8.11 15.74
N PRO A 29 -14.24 8.33 17.07
CA PRO A 29 -15.37 8.25 18.00
C PRO A 29 -16.54 9.17 17.64
N GLU A 30 -16.26 10.30 17.00
CA GLU A 30 -17.26 11.31 16.62
C GLU A 30 -18.11 10.93 15.41
N PHE A 31 -17.76 9.87 14.67
CA PHE A 31 -18.48 9.46 13.46
C PHE A 31 -19.18 8.11 13.61
N LYS A 32 -20.39 8.02 13.04
CA LYS A 32 -21.09 6.74 12.87
C LYS A 32 -20.55 6.00 11.66
N LYS A 33 -20.57 4.66 11.69
CA LYS A 33 -20.19 3.81 10.53
C LYS A 33 -20.94 4.20 9.26
N THR A 34 -22.21 4.55 9.37
CA THR A 34 -23.10 4.96 8.27
C THR A 34 -22.85 6.37 7.73
N SER A 35 -21.99 7.16 8.37
CA SER A 35 -21.67 8.51 7.94
C SER A 35 -20.94 8.50 6.59
N LYS A 36 -21.31 9.39 5.67
CA LYS A 36 -20.65 9.54 4.36
C LYS A 36 -19.46 10.51 4.38
N VAL A 37 -18.93 10.83 5.56
CA VAL A 37 -17.80 11.74 5.73
C VAL A 37 -16.49 11.02 5.35
N MET A 38 -15.70 11.64 4.48
CA MET A 38 -14.45 11.08 3.93
C MET A 38 -13.38 10.85 5.00
N ASP A 39 -13.27 11.73 5.99
CA ASP A 39 -12.24 11.70 7.05
C ASP A 39 -12.75 11.05 8.35
N LYS A 40 -13.63 10.06 8.25
CA LYS A 40 -14.19 9.37 9.43
C LYS A 40 -13.28 8.28 10.02
N PHE A 41 -12.23 7.90 9.30
CA PHE A 41 -11.31 6.84 9.70
C PHE A 41 -9.91 7.41 9.95
N VAL A 42 -9.23 6.87 10.96
CA VAL A 42 -7.78 6.98 11.13
C VAL A 42 -7.16 5.73 10.56
N PHE A 43 -6.08 5.88 9.80
CA PHE A 43 -5.34 4.77 9.22
C PHE A 43 -4.03 4.57 9.97
N ASN A 44 -3.71 3.31 10.26
CA ASN A 44 -2.46 2.91 10.91
C ASN A 44 -1.69 1.96 9.98
N VAL A 45 -0.37 2.06 9.99
CA VAL A 45 0.53 1.18 9.23
C VAL A 45 1.29 0.27 10.18
N TYR A 46 1.32 -1.01 9.84
CA TYR A 46 2.09 -2.03 10.54
C TYR A 46 3.01 -2.75 9.56
N GLN A 47 4.28 -2.91 9.92
CA GLN A 47 5.21 -3.73 9.16
C GLN A 47 5.09 -5.20 9.60
N ILE A 48 4.96 -6.10 8.65
CA ILE A 48 4.80 -7.52 8.91
C ILE A 48 6.16 -8.20 8.86
N ASP A 49 6.45 -8.98 9.90
CA ASP A 49 7.62 -9.84 9.91
C ASP A 49 7.35 -11.05 8.99
N VAL A 50 7.88 -10.99 7.77
CA VAL A 50 7.72 -12.03 6.76
C VAL A 50 8.99 -12.86 6.65
N ASN A 51 8.82 -14.17 6.52
CA ASN A 51 9.92 -15.08 6.26
C ASN A 51 10.46 -14.92 4.82
N ASP A 52 11.61 -15.52 4.55
CA ASP A 52 12.31 -15.39 3.26
C ASP A 52 11.50 -15.94 2.09
N GLU A 53 10.70 -16.99 2.33
CA GLU A 53 9.82 -17.58 1.32
C GLU A 53 8.74 -16.59 0.85
N ILE A 54 8.02 -15.97 1.80
CA ILE A 54 7.00 -14.96 1.51
C ILE A 54 7.67 -13.73 0.87
N ARG A 55 8.83 -13.31 1.38
CA ARG A 55 9.58 -12.17 0.84
C ARG A 55 9.95 -12.39 -0.63
N GLN A 56 10.51 -13.55 -0.95
CA GLN A 56 10.84 -13.95 -2.31
C GLN A 56 9.59 -14.02 -3.19
N HIS A 57 8.50 -14.58 -2.68
CA HIS A 57 7.24 -14.65 -3.42
C HIS A 57 6.70 -13.26 -3.76
N LEU A 58 6.65 -12.34 -2.80
CA LEU A 58 6.19 -10.96 -3.01
C LEU A 58 7.06 -10.21 -4.03
N TYR A 59 8.38 -10.38 -3.95
CA TYR A 59 9.32 -9.78 -4.88
C TYR A 59 9.09 -10.30 -6.31
N SER A 60 9.09 -11.61 -6.50
CA SER A 60 8.90 -12.25 -7.81
C SER A 60 7.53 -11.90 -8.41
N LEU A 61 6.46 -11.97 -7.61
CA LEU A 61 5.11 -11.63 -8.04
C LEU A 61 5.04 -10.18 -8.52
N THR A 62 5.64 -9.24 -7.78
CA THR A 62 5.62 -7.83 -8.16
C THR A 62 6.35 -7.57 -9.47
N GLN A 63 7.51 -8.21 -9.67
CA GLN A 63 8.24 -8.13 -10.94
C GLN A 63 7.42 -8.69 -12.10
N GLU A 64 6.77 -9.84 -11.92
CA GLU A 64 5.94 -10.45 -12.95
C GLU A 64 4.76 -9.55 -13.34
N GLN A 65 4.04 -9.02 -12.35
CA GLN A 65 2.92 -8.12 -12.57
C GLN A 65 3.34 -6.83 -13.29
N LEU A 66 4.46 -6.24 -12.89
CA LEU A 66 4.97 -5.03 -13.53
C LEU A 66 5.37 -5.29 -15.00
N LYS A 67 6.04 -6.41 -15.27
CA LYS A 67 6.37 -6.83 -16.65
C LYS A 67 5.12 -7.10 -17.49
N TYR A 68 4.08 -7.66 -16.90
CA TYR A 68 2.80 -7.86 -17.56
C TYR A 68 2.15 -6.52 -17.95
N LEU A 69 2.09 -5.56 -17.02
CA LEU A 69 1.54 -4.23 -17.25
C LEU A 69 2.30 -3.46 -18.33
N LEU A 70 3.63 -3.56 -18.35
CA LEU A 70 4.49 -2.98 -19.39
C LEU A 70 4.18 -3.55 -20.77
N LYS A 71 4.01 -4.87 -20.89
CA LYS A 71 3.64 -5.53 -22.15
C LYS A 71 2.27 -5.09 -22.65
N LYS A 72 1.31 -4.89 -21.74
CA LYS A 72 -0.06 -4.45 -22.06
C LYS A 72 -0.13 -2.97 -22.48
N LYS A 73 0.94 -2.19 -22.28
CA LYS A 73 0.96 -0.72 -22.48
C LYS A 73 -0.20 -0.05 -21.74
N THR A 74 -0.47 -0.48 -20.51
CA THR A 74 -1.60 0.02 -19.72
C THR A 74 -1.46 1.52 -19.46
N GLU A 75 -2.51 2.27 -19.80
CA GLU A 75 -2.60 3.69 -19.48
C GLU A 75 -2.94 3.87 -17.99
N LEU A 76 -2.29 4.86 -17.36
CA LEU A 76 -2.58 5.28 -16.00
C LEU A 76 -3.70 6.32 -16.04
N HIS A 77 -4.77 6.08 -15.30
CA HIS A 77 -5.89 7.02 -15.17
C HIS A 77 -5.83 7.72 -13.81
N GLU A 78 -6.44 8.89 -13.68
CA GLU A 78 -6.66 9.47 -12.36
C GLU A 78 -7.76 8.72 -11.63
N TYR A 79 -7.53 8.43 -10.35
CA TYR A 79 -8.51 7.75 -9.50
C TYR A 79 -9.72 8.64 -9.27
N ASP A 80 -10.91 8.10 -9.55
CA ASP A 80 -12.17 8.65 -9.09
C ASP A 80 -12.97 7.60 -8.31
N VAL A 81 -13.61 8.02 -7.22
CA VAL A 81 -14.23 7.12 -6.23
C VAL A 81 -15.39 6.29 -6.82
N ILE A 82 -15.89 6.68 -8.00
CA ILE A 82 -16.99 6.00 -8.70
C ILE A 82 -16.47 4.84 -9.57
N THR A 83 -15.16 4.73 -9.80
CA THR A 83 -14.57 3.79 -10.76
C THR A 83 -13.87 2.58 -10.13
N ASP A 84 -14.19 2.25 -8.88
CA ASP A 84 -13.62 1.07 -8.17
C ASP A 84 -13.93 -0.27 -8.87
N ASP A 85 -14.88 -0.30 -9.80
CA ASP A 85 -15.31 -1.50 -10.53
C ASP A 85 -14.57 -1.74 -11.87
N THR A 86 -13.45 -1.06 -12.15
CA THR A 86 -12.71 -1.24 -13.42
C THR A 86 -11.31 -1.84 -13.24
N GLU A 87 -10.89 -2.68 -14.20
CA GLU A 87 -9.53 -3.27 -14.28
C GLU A 87 -8.47 -2.25 -14.77
N GLN A 88 -8.58 -0.99 -14.35
CA GLN A 88 -7.71 0.10 -14.77
C GLN A 88 -6.66 0.40 -13.69
N LEU A 89 -5.49 0.87 -14.11
CA LEU A 89 -4.50 1.41 -13.19
C LEU A 89 -4.85 2.86 -12.85
N PHE A 90 -4.92 3.17 -11.58
CA PHE A 90 -5.32 4.49 -11.09
C PHE A 90 -4.20 5.19 -10.33
N THR A 91 -4.20 6.52 -10.42
CA THR A 91 -3.29 7.44 -9.72
C THR A 91 -4.07 8.32 -8.76
N TYR A 92 -3.61 8.46 -7.52
CA TYR A 92 -4.31 9.23 -6.49
C TYR A 92 -3.73 10.64 -6.36
N GLN A 93 -4.58 11.67 -6.43
CA GLN A 93 -4.20 13.03 -6.04
C GLN A 93 -4.29 13.19 -4.52
N MET A 94 -3.14 13.40 -3.88
CA MET A 94 -2.98 13.41 -2.41
C MET A 94 -3.51 14.67 -1.71
N THR A 95 -3.80 15.74 -2.45
CA THR A 95 -4.10 17.07 -1.91
C THR A 95 -5.57 17.28 -1.55
N ASN A 96 -6.52 16.62 -2.24
CA ASN A 96 -7.94 17.00 -2.14
C ASN A 96 -8.92 15.89 -1.76
N LYS A 97 -8.57 14.59 -1.90
CA LYS A 97 -9.54 13.49 -1.74
C LYS A 97 -9.24 12.50 -0.60
N ALA A 98 -8.04 12.50 -0.01
CA ALA A 98 -7.62 11.45 0.91
C ALA A 98 -6.67 11.93 2.03
N MET A 99 -6.99 13.03 2.71
CA MET A 99 -6.14 13.61 3.77
C MET A 99 -5.70 12.60 4.84
N SER A 100 -6.58 11.69 5.24
CA SER A 100 -6.28 10.64 6.22
C SER A 100 -5.33 9.54 5.69
N PHE A 101 -5.37 9.25 4.39
CA PHE A 101 -4.44 8.31 3.76
C PHE A 101 -3.13 8.99 3.32
N ALA A 102 -3.15 10.31 3.11
CA ALA A 102 -1.95 11.08 2.83
C ALA A 102 -0.92 10.98 3.96
N ASP A 103 -1.37 10.87 5.22
CA ASP A 103 -0.50 10.62 6.38
C ASP A 103 0.22 9.26 6.29
N VAL A 104 -0.48 8.21 5.84
CA VAL A 104 0.09 6.88 5.61
C VAL A 104 1.28 6.95 4.65
N VAL A 105 1.10 7.59 3.50
CA VAL A 105 2.13 7.63 2.44
C VAL A 105 3.24 8.64 2.74
N ASN A 106 2.89 9.82 3.25
CA ASN A 106 3.85 10.91 3.41
C ASN A 106 4.62 10.85 4.73
N LYS A 107 4.10 10.15 5.73
CA LYS A 107 4.68 10.11 7.07
C LYS A 107 4.90 8.68 7.56
N GLN A 108 3.84 7.89 7.72
CA GLN A 108 3.93 6.59 8.40
C GLN A 108 4.84 5.60 7.65
N LEU A 109 4.65 5.42 6.34
CA LEU A 109 5.49 4.54 5.51
C LEU A 109 6.92 5.05 5.33
N LYS A 110 7.19 6.34 5.49
CA LYS A 110 8.55 6.90 5.45
C LYS A 110 9.28 6.77 6.79
N SER A 111 8.54 6.69 7.88
CA SER A 111 9.07 6.33 9.19
C SER A 111 9.31 4.81 9.31
N THR A 112 9.66 4.36 10.50
CA THR A 112 9.72 2.94 10.89
C THR A 112 8.40 2.56 11.56
N PRO A 113 7.45 1.95 10.82
CA PRO A 113 6.18 1.53 11.41
C PRO A 113 6.41 0.41 12.44
N PRO A 114 5.51 0.26 13.42
CA PRO A 114 5.57 -0.85 14.36
C PRO A 114 5.60 -2.19 13.63
N LYS A 115 6.57 -3.04 14.00
CA LYS A 115 6.68 -4.41 13.50
C LYS A 115 5.78 -5.33 14.32
N ILE A 116 5.04 -6.19 13.64
CA ILE A 116 4.19 -7.20 14.27
C ILE A 116 4.46 -8.59 13.71
N GLN A 117 4.24 -9.59 14.55
CA GLN A 117 4.35 -11.00 14.18
C GLN A 117 2.98 -11.65 13.96
N SER A 118 1.93 -11.18 14.64
CA SER A 118 0.57 -11.67 14.46
C SER A 118 -0.39 -10.54 14.13
N LEU A 119 -1.28 -10.81 13.17
CA LEU A 119 -2.37 -9.92 12.79
C LEU A 119 -3.55 -10.00 13.76
N GLU A 120 -3.65 -11.08 14.54
CA GLU A 120 -4.81 -11.42 15.36
C GLU A 120 -5.10 -10.36 16.42
N GLU A 121 -4.05 -9.81 17.01
CA GLU A 121 -4.13 -8.74 18.01
C GLU A 121 -4.65 -7.43 17.41
N ILE A 122 -4.31 -7.17 16.15
CA ILE A 122 -4.71 -5.94 15.47
C ILE A 122 -6.15 -6.04 15.00
N ILE A 123 -6.55 -7.15 14.37
CA ILE A 123 -7.92 -7.31 13.85
C ILE A 123 -8.98 -7.39 14.96
N ALA A 124 -8.56 -7.66 16.20
CA ALA A 124 -9.45 -7.59 17.36
C ALA A 124 -9.90 -6.15 17.68
N LEU A 125 -9.09 -5.15 17.31
CA LEU A 125 -9.31 -3.73 17.65
C LEU A 125 -9.54 -2.86 16.42
N GLU A 126 -8.93 -3.19 15.30
CA GLU A 126 -8.90 -2.41 14.07
C GLU A 126 -9.39 -3.24 12.88
N GLU A 127 -9.86 -2.57 11.82
CA GLU A 127 -10.29 -3.26 10.60
C GLU A 127 -9.16 -3.26 9.56
N LEU A 128 -8.82 -4.43 9.00
CA LEU A 128 -7.88 -4.51 7.89
C LEU A 128 -8.47 -3.79 6.67
N TRP A 129 -7.70 -2.86 6.09
CA TRP A 129 -8.15 -2.07 4.95
C TRP A 129 -7.41 -2.41 3.67
N ALA A 130 -6.08 -2.46 3.73
CA ALA A 130 -5.25 -2.74 2.58
C ALA A 130 -3.91 -3.35 3.01
N TYR A 131 -3.17 -3.88 2.04
CA TYR A 131 -1.77 -4.21 2.19
C TYR A 131 -0.95 -3.52 1.11
N CYS A 132 0.33 -3.28 1.37
CA CYS A 132 1.26 -2.81 0.35
C CYS A 132 2.62 -3.48 0.53
N VAL A 133 3.36 -3.57 -0.57
CA VAL A 133 4.71 -4.10 -0.61
C VAL A 133 5.66 -2.94 -0.88
N GLY A 134 6.65 -2.76 -0.01
CA GLY A 134 7.68 -1.74 -0.15
C GLY A 134 9.00 -2.35 -0.59
N PHE A 135 9.66 -1.67 -1.53
CA PHE A 135 10.95 -2.05 -2.08
C PHE A 135 11.93 -0.90 -1.83
N PHE A 136 13.04 -1.17 -1.15
CA PHE A 136 14.00 -0.13 -0.77
C PHE A 136 15.39 -0.44 -1.35
N HIS A 137 16.07 0.59 -1.84
CA HIS A 137 17.41 0.41 -2.42
C HIS A 137 18.50 0.24 -1.35
N ASN A 138 18.23 0.69 -0.12
CA ASN A 138 19.07 0.49 1.07
C ASN A 138 18.18 -0.08 2.19
N GLU A 139 18.79 -0.76 3.18
CA GLU A 139 18.09 -1.10 4.42
C GLU A 139 17.48 0.17 5.06
N LYS A 140 16.28 0.01 5.62
CA LYS A 140 15.43 1.10 6.10
C LYS A 140 15.75 1.52 7.53
#